data_AF-A0A1F8RTH4-F1
#
_entry.id   AF-A0A1F8RTH4-F1
#
_cell.length_a   1.000
_cell.length_b   1.000
_cell.length_c   1.000
_cell.angle_alpha   90.00
_cell.angle_beta   90.00
_cell.angle_gamma   90.00
#
_symmetry.space_group_name_H-M   'P 1'
#
loop_
_entity.id
_entity.type
_entity.pdbx_description
1 polymer ?
#
loop_
_entity_poly.entity_id
_entity_poly.type
_entity_poly.pdbx_seq_one_letter_code
_entity_poly.pdbx_strand_id
1 'polypeptide(L)'
;MSWVVVSVILQALLLIYLQLHEWVPLFPWNDLSPGNPQRPLDVVLGVVQAAVIAGFALRWLPLMAVGLVLYAGWLALQIVDWWKPYLFGTSERRRRAYQKYFGRTYRFLPAIADHPVPDAAHVILQILLAGVCASGAVALAQRV
;
A
#
# COMPACT_ATOMS: atom_id res chain seq x y z
N MET A 1 20.15 9.03 13.08
CA MET A 1 19.61 9.08 11.69
C MET A 1 18.49 10.10 11.66
N SER A 2 18.42 11.00 10.66
CA SER A 2 17.32 11.98 10.60
C SER A 2 16.02 11.31 10.17
N TRP A 3 14.88 11.73 10.72
CA TRP A 3 13.57 11.16 10.36
C TRP A 3 13.21 11.37 8.89
N VAL A 4 13.73 12.43 8.25
CA VAL A 4 13.65 12.61 6.79
C VAL A 4 14.29 11.45 6.05
N VAL A 5 15.50 11.02 6.45
CA VAL A 5 16.20 9.88 5.83
C VAL A 5 15.42 8.59 6.04
N VAL A 6 14.92 8.35 7.26
CA VAL A 6 14.06 7.18 7.54
C VAL A 6 12.84 7.17 6.63
N SER A 7 12.16 8.30 6.50
CA SER A 7 10.98 8.45 5.65
C SER A 7 11.28 8.23 4.18
N VAL A 8 12.40 8.75 3.67
CA VAL A 8 12.84 8.52 2.28
C VAL A 8 13.11 7.04 2.03
N ILE A 9 13.80 6.35 2.96
CA ILE A 9 14.10 4.92 2.83
C ILE A 9 12.80 4.10 2.81
N LEU A 10 11.88 4.34 3.75
CA LEU A 10 10.61 3.62 3.81
C LEU A 10 9.73 3.87 2.57
N GLN A 11 9.70 5.10 2.05
CA GLN A 11 8.99 5.41 0.82
C GLN A 11 9.62 4.71 -0.39
N ALA A 12 10.95 4.67 -0.48
CA ALA A 12 11.64 3.94 -1.54
C ALA A 12 11.35 2.44 -1.46
N LEU A 13 11.36 1.85 -0.26
CA LEU A 13 10.97 0.46 -0.05
C LEU A 13 9.52 0.20 -0.45
N LEU A 14 8.59 1.10 -0.07
CA LEU A 14 7.18 1.03 -0.47
C LEU A 14 7.02 1.10 -1.99
N LEU A 15 7.72 2.01 -2.66
CA LEU A 15 7.70 2.14 -4.12
C LEU A 15 8.23 0.87 -4.79
N ILE A 16 9.43 0.41 -4.40
CA ILE A 16 10.02 -0.82 -4.94
C ILE A 16 9.08 -2.00 -4.74
N TYR A 17 8.52 -2.13 -3.53
CA TYR A 17 7.59 -3.19 -3.20
C TYR A 17 6.34 -3.17 -4.09
N LEU A 18 5.71 -1.99 -4.25
CA LEU A 18 4.54 -1.86 -5.12
C LEU A 18 4.89 -2.17 -6.59
N GLN A 19 6.01 -1.67 -7.11
CA GLN A 19 6.40 -1.95 -8.50
C GLN A 19 6.70 -3.45 -8.69
N LEU A 20 7.37 -4.11 -7.75
CA LEU A 20 7.56 -5.56 -7.83
C LEU A 20 6.22 -6.31 -7.79
N HIS A 21 5.31 -5.90 -6.90
CA HIS A 21 3.98 -6.49 -6.78
C HIS A 21 3.13 -6.32 -8.06
N GLU A 22 3.17 -5.17 -8.73
CA GLU A 22 2.31 -4.94 -9.90
C GLU A 22 2.87 -5.50 -11.21
N TRP A 23 4.20 -5.64 -11.31
CA TRP A 23 4.87 -5.91 -12.60
C TRP A 23 5.57 -7.26 -12.67
N VAL A 24 5.90 -7.87 -11.54
CA VAL A 24 6.69 -9.12 -11.51
C VAL A 24 5.79 -10.28 -11.06
N PRO A 25 5.76 -11.41 -11.79
CA PRO A 25 5.02 -12.59 -11.35
C PRO A 25 5.75 -13.24 -10.17
N LEU A 26 5.22 -13.03 -8.96
CA LEU A 26 5.79 -13.48 -7.70
C LEU A 26 4.91 -14.55 -7.03
N PHE A 27 4.17 -15.33 -7.81
CA PHE A 27 3.28 -16.36 -7.28
C PHE A 27 3.98 -17.28 -6.25
N PRO A 28 3.38 -17.55 -5.07
CA PRO A 28 2.01 -17.21 -4.65
C PRO A 28 1.86 -15.85 -3.95
N TRP A 29 2.88 -14.98 -3.96
CA TRP A 29 2.80 -13.67 -3.33
C TRP A 29 1.76 -12.75 -4.00
N ASN A 30 1.72 -12.74 -5.33
CA ASN A 30 0.69 -12.10 -6.15
C ASN A 30 0.19 -13.07 -7.25
N ASP A 31 -0.90 -12.73 -7.93
CA ASP A 31 -1.40 -13.48 -9.10
C ASP A 31 -1.73 -12.50 -10.24
N LEU A 32 -0.85 -12.42 -11.22
CA LEU A 32 -1.01 -11.57 -12.40
C LEU A 32 -1.84 -12.24 -13.52
N SER A 33 -2.23 -13.51 -13.38
CA SER A 33 -2.94 -14.25 -14.42
C SER A 33 -4.34 -13.70 -14.77
N PRO A 34 -5.12 -13.08 -13.85
CA PRO A 34 -6.36 -12.40 -14.20
C PRO A 34 -6.15 -11.11 -15.01
N GLY A 35 -4.90 -10.70 -15.22
CA GLY A 35 -4.51 -9.41 -15.77
C GLY A 35 -4.55 -8.30 -14.72
N ASN A 36 -3.94 -7.16 -15.07
CA ASN A 36 -3.96 -5.95 -14.24
C ASN A 36 -4.84 -4.87 -14.90
N PRO A 37 -6.13 -4.75 -14.50
CA PRO A 37 -7.02 -3.72 -15.03
C PRO A 37 -6.65 -2.30 -14.55
N GLN A 38 -5.81 -2.18 -13.52
CA GLN A 38 -5.38 -0.91 -12.92
C GLN A 38 -4.01 -0.44 -13.43
N ARG A 39 -3.43 -1.14 -14.40
CA ARG A 39 -2.09 -0.86 -14.96
C ARG A 39 -1.77 0.63 -15.21
N PRO A 40 -2.67 1.46 -15.80
CA PRO A 40 -2.39 2.89 -15.97
C PRO A 40 -2.31 3.65 -14.64
N LEU A 41 -3.18 3.30 -13.69
CA LEU A 41 -3.18 3.87 -12.34
C LEU A 41 -1.89 3.50 -11.61
N ASP A 42 -1.37 2.28 -11.76
CA ASP A 42 -0.14 1.86 -11.08
C ASP A 42 1.09 2.64 -11.57
N VAL A 43 1.14 3.00 -12.85
CA VAL A 43 2.18 3.90 -13.39
C VAL A 43 2.05 5.29 -12.77
N VAL A 44 0.82 5.84 -12.72
CA VAL A 44 0.58 7.15 -12.09
C VAL A 44 0.96 7.13 -10.62
N LEU A 45 0.60 6.08 -9.88
CA LEU A 45 0.98 5.90 -8.48
C LEU A 45 2.50 5.83 -8.31
N GLY A 46 3.21 5.12 -9.18
CA GLY A 46 4.67 5.08 -9.19
C GLY A 46 5.31 6.48 -9.38
N VAL A 47 4.79 7.26 -10.33
CA VAL A 47 5.25 8.65 -10.57
C VAL A 47 4.96 9.55 -9.38
N VAL A 48 3.75 9.48 -8.82
CA VAL A 48 3.36 10.26 -7.63
C VAL A 48 4.25 9.91 -6.43
N GLN A 49 4.50 8.63 -6.18
CA GLN A 49 5.40 8.20 -5.10
C GLN A 49 6.83 8.70 -5.31
N ALA A 50 7.36 8.63 -6.53
CA ALA A 50 8.69 9.17 -6.84
C ALA A 50 8.76 10.69 -6.60
N ALA A 51 7.70 11.44 -6.97
CA ALA A 51 7.62 12.86 -6.71
C ALA A 51 7.59 13.16 -5.20
N VAL A 52 6.80 12.43 -4.42
CA VAL A 52 6.75 12.61 -2.95
C VAL A 52 8.10 12.27 -2.30
N ILE A 53 8.78 11.21 -2.74
CA ILE A 53 10.15 10.89 -2.31
C ILE A 53 11.09 12.06 -2.56
N ALA A 54 11.06 12.65 -3.77
CA ALA A 54 11.85 13.83 -4.10
C ALA A 54 11.50 15.03 -3.20
N GLY A 55 10.21 15.23 -2.91
CA GLY A 55 9.75 16.25 -1.96
C GLY A 55 10.35 16.08 -0.57
N PHE A 56 10.38 14.87 -0.03
CA PHE A 56 11.03 14.57 1.25
C PHE A 56 12.56 14.75 1.18
N ALA A 57 13.21 14.26 0.12
CA ALA A 57 14.66 14.37 -0.05
C ALA A 57 15.13 15.83 -0.15
N LEU A 58 14.37 16.67 -0.87
CA LEU A 58 14.60 18.10 -1.03
C LEU A 58 14.03 18.95 0.11
N ARG A 59 13.36 18.33 1.09
CA ARG A 59 12.66 18.99 2.22
C ARG A 59 11.65 20.06 1.76
N TRP A 60 10.96 19.80 0.66
CA TRP A 60 9.95 20.69 0.11
C TRP A 60 8.62 20.52 0.86
N LEU A 61 8.38 21.40 1.85
CA LEU A 61 7.28 21.26 2.82
C LEU A 61 5.89 21.03 2.21
N PRO A 62 5.43 21.77 1.18
CA PRO A 62 4.14 21.52 0.57
C PRO A 62 4.01 20.11 0.00
N LEU A 63 5.06 19.61 -0.68
CA LEU A 63 5.03 18.27 -1.29
C LEU A 63 5.11 17.17 -0.23
N MET A 64 5.85 17.40 0.86
CA MET A 64 5.84 16.51 2.03
C MET A 64 4.45 16.42 2.66
N ALA A 65 3.79 17.57 2.89
CA ALA A 65 2.47 17.63 3.51
C ALA A 65 1.40 16.98 2.62
N VAL A 66 1.34 17.34 1.33
CA VAL A 66 0.42 16.72 0.36
C VAL A 66 0.67 15.23 0.26
N GLY A 67 1.95 14.81 0.13
CA GLY A 67 2.32 13.41 0.08
C GLY A 67 1.87 12.63 1.31
N LEU A 68 2.00 13.20 2.51
CA LEU A 68 1.55 12.57 3.75
C LEU A 68 0.03 12.41 3.80
N VAL A 69 -0.73 13.41 3.33
CA VAL A 69 -2.19 13.31 3.21
C VAL A 69 -2.59 12.20 2.24
N LEU A 70 -1.90 12.09 1.10
CA LEU A 70 -2.15 11.02 0.12
C LEU A 70 -1.85 9.64 0.69
N TYR A 71 -0.71 9.46 1.36
CA TYR A 71 -0.36 8.19 2.01
C TYR A 71 -1.33 7.83 3.14
N ALA A 72 -1.77 8.79 3.95
CA ALA A 72 -2.74 8.56 5.00
C ALA A 72 -4.11 8.16 4.44
N GLY A 73 -4.57 8.83 3.37
CA GLY A 73 -5.78 8.46 2.66
C GLY A 73 -5.70 7.06 2.06
N TRP A 74 -4.57 6.70 1.44
CA TRP A 74 -4.36 5.36 0.91
C TRP A 74 -4.35 4.29 2.00
N LEU A 75 -3.74 4.56 3.16
CA LEU A 75 -3.75 3.64 4.29
C LEU A 75 -5.17 3.41 4.81
N ALA A 76 -5.97 4.48 4.90
CA ALA A 76 -7.37 4.37 5.30
C ALA A 76 -8.18 3.50 4.33
N LEU A 77 -7.98 3.67 3.01
CA LEU A 77 -8.61 2.82 2.00
C LEU A 77 -8.18 1.35 2.14
N GLN A 78 -6.89 1.08 2.34
CA GLN A 78 -6.39 -0.28 2.57
C GLN A 78 -7.04 -0.92 3.81
N ILE A 79 -7.19 -0.15 4.90
CA ILE A 79 -7.87 -0.66 6.10
C ILE A 79 -9.33 -1.00 5.81
N VAL A 80 -10.04 -0.11 5.10
CA VAL A 80 -11.45 -0.28 4.77
C VAL A 80 -11.67 -1.44 3.77
N ASP A 81 -10.80 -1.62 2.80
CA ASP A 81 -10.99 -2.62 1.75
C ASP A 81 -10.58 -4.03 2.17
N TRP A 82 -9.64 -4.16 3.13
CA TRP A 82 -9.11 -5.46 3.54
C TRP A 82 -9.60 -5.90 4.92
N TRP A 83 -9.52 -5.02 5.93
CA TRP A 83 -9.82 -5.41 7.30
C TRP A 83 -11.29 -5.36 7.64
N LYS A 84 -12.04 -4.40 7.08
CA LYS A 84 -13.49 -4.35 7.30
C LYS A 84 -14.18 -5.61 6.75
N PRO A 85 -13.91 -6.08 5.51
CA PRO A 85 -14.47 -7.33 5.01
C PRO A 85 -14.01 -8.57 5.78
N TYR A 86 -12.77 -8.57 6.27
CA TYR A 86 -12.24 -9.67 7.06
C TYR A 86 -12.97 -9.84 8.39
N LEU A 87 -13.20 -8.74 9.11
CA LEU A 87 -13.80 -8.75 10.44
C LEU A 87 -15.33 -8.88 10.39
N PHE A 88 -15.98 -8.24 9.42
CA PHE A 88 -17.44 -8.08 9.39
C PHE A 88 -18.13 -8.73 8.19
N GLY A 89 -17.37 -9.38 7.30
CA GLY A 89 -17.90 -9.94 6.06
C GLY A 89 -18.17 -8.88 4.99
N THR A 90 -18.65 -9.33 3.83
CA THR A 90 -18.98 -8.45 2.69
C THR A 90 -20.03 -9.09 1.78
N SER A 91 -20.60 -8.30 0.86
CA SER A 91 -21.48 -8.80 -0.19
C SER A 91 -20.85 -9.87 -1.09
N GLU A 92 -21.67 -10.77 -1.62
CA GLU A 92 -21.22 -11.83 -2.54
C GLU A 92 -20.44 -11.29 -3.73
N ARG A 93 -20.87 -10.15 -4.30
CA ARG A 93 -20.19 -9.50 -5.43
C ARG A 93 -18.74 -9.18 -5.10
N ARG A 94 -18.49 -8.58 -3.92
CA ARG A 94 -17.12 -8.25 -3.48
C ARG A 94 -16.35 -9.51 -3.13
N ARG A 95 -16.97 -10.52 -2.52
CA ARG A 95 -16.36 -11.83 -2.26
C ARG A 95 -15.90 -12.52 -3.55
N ARG A 96 -16.71 -12.52 -4.61
CA ARG A 96 -16.35 -13.08 -5.92
C ARG A 96 -15.21 -12.31 -6.58
N ALA A 97 -15.24 -10.98 -6.53
CA ALA A 97 -14.13 -10.15 -7.01
C ALA A 97 -12.83 -10.48 -6.26
N TYR A 98 -12.92 -10.60 -4.93
CA TYR A 98 -11.80 -11.00 -4.09
C TYR A 98 -11.22 -12.36 -4.52
N GLN A 99 -12.06 -13.38 -4.64
CA GLN A 99 -11.61 -14.72 -5.05
C GLN A 99 -10.99 -14.73 -6.45
N LYS A 100 -11.49 -13.90 -7.37
CA LYS A 100 -10.93 -13.77 -8.72
C LYS A 100 -9.49 -13.25 -8.71
N TYR A 101 -9.19 -12.23 -7.91
CA TYR A 101 -7.89 -11.53 -7.95
C TYR A 101 -6.91 -12.00 -6.87
N PHE A 102 -7.40 -12.43 -5.70
CA PHE A 102 -6.60 -12.75 -4.51
C PHE A 102 -6.92 -14.15 -3.94
N GLY A 103 -7.76 -14.93 -4.65
CA GLY A 103 -8.16 -16.27 -4.23
C GLY A 103 -6.99 -17.26 -4.10
N ARG A 104 -5.93 -17.01 -4.89
CA ARG A 104 -4.79 -17.91 -5.09
C ARG A 104 -3.48 -17.39 -4.45
N THR A 105 -3.53 -16.25 -3.77
CA THR A 105 -2.36 -15.64 -3.13
C THR A 105 -2.19 -16.12 -1.69
N TYR A 106 -0.95 -16.03 -1.20
CA TYR A 106 -0.58 -16.45 0.15
C TYR A 106 -1.24 -15.56 1.22
N ARG A 107 -1.59 -16.14 2.38
CA ARG A 107 -2.29 -15.45 3.48
C ARG A 107 -1.65 -15.83 4.81
N PHE A 108 -1.43 -14.84 5.67
CA PHE A 108 -0.94 -15.07 7.04
C PHE A 108 -2.07 -15.45 8.01
N LEU A 109 -3.24 -14.88 7.79
CA LEU A 109 -4.34 -14.92 8.74
C LEU A 109 -5.23 -16.14 8.52
N PRO A 110 -5.83 -16.70 9.59
CA PRO A 110 -6.85 -17.73 9.46
C PRO A 110 -8.13 -17.15 8.85
N ALA A 111 -8.91 -18.01 8.20
CA ALA A 111 -10.23 -17.65 7.71
C ALA A 111 -11.22 -17.46 8.86
N ILE A 112 -12.11 -16.47 8.71
CA ILE A 112 -13.26 -16.23 9.57
C ILE A 112 -14.50 -16.47 8.72
N ALA A 113 -15.25 -17.55 9.00
CA ALA A 113 -16.40 -17.95 8.20
C ALA A 113 -16.09 -17.93 6.68
N ASP A 114 -16.91 -17.24 5.88
CA ASP A 114 -16.74 -17.04 4.44
C ASP A 114 -16.16 -15.65 4.09
N HIS A 115 -15.59 -14.96 5.08
CA HIS A 115 -15.06 -13.61 4.90
C HIS A 115 -13.79 -13.62 4.02
N PRO A 116 -13.59 -12.58 3.18
CA PRO A 116 -12.31 -12.38 2.51
C PRO A 116 -11.16 -12.22 3.52
N VAL A 117 -10.10 -13.00 3.36
CA VAL A 117 -8.93 -12.99 4.24
C VAL A 117 -7.82 -12.20 3.59
N PRO A 118 -7.31 -11.11 4.18
CA PRO A 118 -6.25 -10.31 3.58
C PRO A 118 -5.05 -11.14 3.16
N ASP A 119 -4.63 -10.96 1.91
CA ASP A 119 -3.45 -11.63 1.42
C ASP A 119 -2.20 -10.97 2.00
N ALA A 120 -1.14 -11.77 2.05
CA ALA A 120 0.10 -11.39 2.67
C ALA A 120 0.70 -10.14 2.01
N ALA A 121 0.53 -9.99 0.69
CA ALA A 121 1.10 -8.87 -0.03
C ALA A 121 0.50 -7.53 0.41
N HIS A 122 -0.83 -7.45 0.57
CA HIS A 122 -1.47 -6.23 1.04
C HIS A 122 -1.24 -5.97 2.53
N VAL A 123 -1.01 -7.01 3.34
CA VAL A 123 -0.59 -6.82 4.74
C VAL A 123 0.79 -6.15 4.82
N ILE A 124 1.77 -6.61 4.03
CA ILE A 124 3.11 -5.98 3.98
C ILE A 124 3.04 -4.56 3.41
N LEU A 125 2.22 -4.33 2.37
CA LEU A 125 1.98 -3.00 1.82
C LEU A 125 1.51 -2.03 2.93
N GLN A 126 0.56 -2.46 3.75
CA GLN A 126 0.00 -1.64 4.83
C GLN A 126 1.01 -1.37 5.94
N ILE A 127 1.87 -2.33 6.29
CA ILE A 127 2.94 -2.12 7.28
C ILE A 127 3.94 -1.08 6.77
N LEU A 128 4.38 -1.20 5.51
CA LEU A 128 5.27 -0.21 4.89
C LEU A 128 4.62 1.17 4.84
N LEU A 129 3.36 1.23 4.42
CA LEU A 129 2.60 2.47 4.31
C LEU A 129 2.37 3.15 5.68
N ALA A 130 2.06 2.38 6.72
CA ALA A 130 1.98 2.88 8.10
C ALA A 130 3.33 3.42 8.59
N GLY A 131 4.43 2.73 8.27
CA GLY A 131 5.79 3.19 8.53
C GLY A 131 6.09 4.52 7.86
N VAL A 132 5.76 4.66 6.56
CA VAL A 132 5.89 5.91 5.80
C VAL A 132 5.10 7.04 6.45
N CYS A 133 3.83 6.81 6.81
CA CYS A 133 3.01 7.81 7.48
C CYS A 133 3.61 8.25 8.82
N ALA A 134 4.03 7.30 9.66
CA ALA A 134 4.62 7.60 10.96
C ALA A 134 5.94 8.37 10.84
N SER A 135 6.87 7.88 10.03
CA SER A 135 8.17 8.55 9.83
C SER A 135 8.02 9.90 9.14
N GLY A 136 7.09 10.02 8.20
CA GLY A 136 6.83 11.24 7.44
C GLY A 136 6.22 12.33 8.31
N ALA A 137 5.27 11.97 9.18
CA ALA A 137 4.68 12.89 10.15
C ALA A 137 5.73 13.45 11.12
N VAL A 138 6.58 12.59 11.68
CA VAL A 138 7.68 13.03 12.57
C VAL A 138 8.69 13.90 11.82
N ALA A 139 9.04 13.52 10.58
CA ALA A 139 9.97 14.29 9.75
C ALA A 139 9.43 15.69 9.41
N LEU A 140 8.11 15.83 9.18
CA LEU A 140 7.47 17.11 8.92
C LEU A 140 7.41 17.97 10.20
N ALA A 141 7.03 17.37 11.33
CA ALA A 141 6.91 18.07 12.62
C ALA A 141 8.24 18.61 13.16
N GLN A 142 9.37 17.97 12.84
CA GLN A 142 10.71 18.44 13.26
C GLN A 142 11.32 19.51 12.33
N ARG A 143 10.60 19.91 11.27
CA ARG A 143 11.03 20.92 10.29
C ARG A 143 10.20 22.20 10.37
N VAL A 144 9.11 22.18 11.14
CA VAL A 144 8.38 23.34 11.66
C VAL A 144 9.00 23.71 12.99
#